data_AF-A0A8S3ZBY1-F1
#
_entry.id   AF-A0A8S3ZBY1-F1
#
_cell.length_a   1.000
_cell.length_b   1.000
_cell.length_c   1.000
_cell.angle_alpha   90.00
_cell.angle_beta   90.00
_cell.angle_gamma   90.00
#
_symmetry.space_group_name_H-M   'P 1'
#
loop_
_entity.id
_entity.type
_entity.pdbx_description
1 polymer ?
#
loop_
_entity_poly.entity_id
_entity_poly.type
_entity_poly.pdbx_seq_one_letter_code
_entity_poly.pdbx_strand_id
1 'polypeptide(L)'
;MVAVSGITSLYYNMIIGWSLHYMFSSFTRDLPFASCSNKWNTPDCKLKLPTMTCEGSAKADDGRCLDENSKEVGLWNKTLFTEATGRILQSPSQEYWERFVLQFSSGIDQYGFPKWDLVLCLLLAWVICFLCLIKGIKTTGKVVYFTALFPYVVLFILLIRGVTLENASIGIKYFITPNFNRLADASVWKDAANQVFFSMSIAGGGLITLSSYNRFHNNILRDSIIVAVGDSGTCILGGFVIFSYLGYMAGQLQVDIEDVAADGAGLAFVVYPEAVSNLPPPTLWAILFFIMLLTLGLDSQFAMVETVLSGVLDQYPKLRPRKTFVILAICILLFILGLPLTCPGGMYLLQLMDNYVGGMTLIIIGFIEIIALVFIYGVNRFCRDIHVMTGSTHFLFWKVTWRILSPLVIAFIFIFMFVDYKPSTYDKYTYPTWADVIGWLMTLACVIAIPIVMIIKISRESEGKNIFQKIRLLCLPSIYWGPALKKHRLLVNYVEGFQVDPYKILQPRAAFVNYGFDNSTEASLKSDNQGSLGASRISIISAASKCTTATAKSGMTYESNV
;
A
#
# COMPACT_ATOMS: atom_id res chain seq x y z
N MET A 1 -4.56 1.22 -11.69
CA MET A 1 -4.84 0.32 -10.55
C MET A 1 -4.15 -1.01 -10.73
N VAL A 2 -4.63 -1.96 -11.55
CA VAL A 2 -3.98 -3.28 -11.74
C VAL A 2 -2.48 -3.20 -12.05
N ALA A 3 -2.08 -2.35 -13.00
CA ALA A 3 -0.65 -2.16 -13.32
C ALA A 3 0.15 -1.59 -12.14
N VAL A 4 -0.43 -0.63 -11.41
CA VAL A 4 0.17 -0.03 -10.21
C VAL A 4 0.37 -1.09 -9.14
N SER A 5 -0.67 -1.87 -8.81
CA SER A 5 -0.58 -2.96 -7.83
C SER A 5 0.49 -3.99 -8.24
N GLY A 6 0.63 -4.28 -9.54
CA GLY A 6 1.68 -5.16 -10.06
C GLY A 6 3.09 -4.62 -9.83
N ILE A 7 3.33 -3.34 -10.11
CA ILE A 7 4.63 -2.67 -9.89
C ILE A 7 4.92 -2.54 -8.39
N THR A 8 3.94 -2.12 -7.59
CA THR A 8 4.08 -2.04 -6.12
C THR A 8 4.40 -3.39 -5.52
N SER A 9 3.75 -4.44 -6.00
CA SER A 9 4.00 -5.82 -5.57
C SER A 9 5.43 -6.30 -5.83
N LEU A 10 6.17 -5.73 -6.80
CA LEU A 10 7.58 -6.08 -7.04
C LEU A 10 8.47 -5.61 -5.90
N TYR A 11 8.47 -4.31 -5.63
CA TYR A 11 9.36 -3.71 -4.65
C TYR A 11 8.94 -4.01 -3.21
N TYR A 12 7.64 -4.13 -2.98
CA TYR A 12 7.11 -4.51 -1.68
C TYR A 12 7.51 -5.95 -1.31
N ASN A 13 7.55 -6.88 -2.27
CA ASN A 13 8.04 -8.23 -2.00
C ASN A 13 9.56 -8.27 -1.75
N MET A 14 10.31 -7.29 -2.28
CA MET A 14 11.73 -7.15 -1.95
C MET A 14 11.94 -6.80 -0.48
N ILE A 15 11.07 -5.95 0.10
CA ILE A 15 11.07 -5.65 1.55
C ILE A 15 10.82 -6.93 2.37
N ILE A 16 9.89 -7.78 1.93
CA ILE A 16 9.67 -9.10 2.56
C ILE A 16 10.92 -9.98 2.42
N GLY A 17 11.59 -9.95 1.26
CA GLY A 17 12.87 -10.62 1.03
C GLY A 17 13.97 -10.16 1.99
N TRP A 18 14.08 -8.86 2.27
CA TRP A 18 15.01 -8.34 3.28
C TRP A 18 14.65 -8.80 4.69
N SER A 19 13.36 -8.78 5.05
CA SER A 19 12.89 -9.32 6.33
C SER A 19 13.24 -10.80 6.51
N LEU A 20 13.09 -11.61 5.45
CA LEU A 20 13.52 -13.02 5.45
C LEU A 20 15.04 -13.15 5.64
N HIS A 21 15.83 -12.34 4.93
CA HIS A 21 17.28 -12.35 5.04
C HIS A 21 17.74 -12.05 6.48
N TYR A 22 17.19 -11.01 7.10
CA TYR A 22 17.49 -10.65 8.48
C TYR A 22 16.98 -11.68 9.49
N MET A 23 15.79 -12.24 9.27
CA MET A 23 15.25 -13.33 10.10
C MET A 23 16.20 -14.52 10.10
N PHE A 24 16.67 -14.98 8.93
CA PHE A 24 17.64 -16.07 8.84
C PHE A 24 18.99 -15.72 9.48
N SER A 25 19.45 -14.49 9.27
CA SER A 25 20.69 -13.97 9.86
C SER A 25 20.62 -13.80 11.38
N SER A 26 19.41 -13.81 11.96
CA SER A 26 19.19 -13.68 13.40
C SER A 26 19.23 -15.03 14.14
N PHE A 27 19.29 -16.18 13.46
CA PHE A 27 19.43 -17.51 14.10
C PHE A 27 20.86 -17.80 14.55
N THR A 28 21.41 -16.91 15.36
CA THR A 28 22.76 -16.98 15.94
C THR A 28 22.75 -16.39 17.35
N ARG A 29 23.72 -16.80 18.16
CA ARG A 29 23.92 -16.22 19.50
C ARG A 29 24.39 -14.77 19.40
N ASP A 30 25.34 -14.52 18.51
CA ASP A 30 25.92 -13.21 18.28
C ASP A 30 25.37 -12.66 16.96
N LEU A 31 24.56 -11.60 17.05
CA LEU A 31 23.91 -11.01 15.88
C LEU A 31 24.94 -10.34 14.95
N PRO A 32 24.86 -10.54 13.63
CA PRO A 32 25.88 -10.06 12.70
C PRO A 32 25.92 -8.53 12.58
N PHE A 33 24.79 -7.85 12.85
CA PHE A 33 24.66 -6.39 12.86
C PHE A 33 24.95 -5.75 14.24
N ALA A 34 25.35 -6.53 15.24
CA ALA A 34 25.62 -6.02 16.59
C ALA A 34 27.08 -5.61 16.82
N SER A 35 28.03 -5.97 15.93
CA SER A 35 29.45 -5.73 16.14
C SER A 35 30.16 -5.16 14.91
N CYS A 36 31.26 -4.45 15.15
CA CYS A 36 32.14 -3.89 14.11
C CYS A 36 33.33 -4.79 13.77
N SER A 37 33.34 -6.05 14.23
CA SER A 37 34.47 -6.99 14.05
C SER A 37 34.32 -7.89 12.83
N ASN A 38 33.40 -7.58 11.92
CA ASN A 38 33.11 -8.43 10.76
C ASN A 38 33.91 -8.01 9.52
N LYS A 39 33.96 -8.90 8.53
CA LYS A 39 34.73 -8.70 7.28
C LYS A 39 34.24 -7.53 6.42
N TRP A 40 32.96 -7.16 6.55
CA TRP A 40 32.36 -6.03 5.81
C TRP A 40 32.57 -4.69 6.52
N ASN A 41 33.05 -4.71 7.77
CA ASN A 41 33.18 -3.48 8.54
C ASN A 41 34.41 -2.67 8.12
N THR A 42 34.27 -1.35 8.17
CA THR A 42 35.41 -0.44 7.95
C THR A 42 36.04 0.00 9.27
N PRO A 43 37.24 0.62 9.25
CA PRO A 43 37.81 1.24 10.44
C PRO A 43 36.93 2.33 11.07
N ASP A 44 36.02 2.89 10.28
CA ASP A 44 35.08 3.95 10.69
C ASP A 44 33.79 3.36 11.31
N CYS A 45 33.63 2.03 11.35
CA CYS A 45 32.60 1.35 12.12
C CYS A 45 32.89 1.48 13.61
N LYS A 46 31.99 2.15 14.34
CA LYS A 46 32.14 2.30 15.78
C LYS A 46 30.78 2.14 16.46
N LEU A 47 30.69 1.14 17.33
CA LEU A 47 29.58 0.94 18.27
C LEU A 47 29.44 2.09 19.27
N LYS A 48 30.58 2.66 19.67
CA LYS A 48 30.71 3.68 20.71
C LYS A 48 32.01 4.44 20.47
N LEU A 49 31.93 5.68 20.01
CA LEU A 49 32.93 6.67 20.42
C LEU A 49 32.18 7.65 21.31
N PRO A 50 32.40 7.63 22.63
CA PRO A 50 31.87 8.66 23.49
C PRO A 50 32.39 10.00 23.00
N THR A 51 31.50 10.98 22.85
CA THR A 51 31.93 12.38 22.85
C THR A 51 32.51 12.64 24.24
N MET A 52 33.82 12.67 24.36
CA MET A 52 34.50 12.80 25.65
C MET A 52 35.34 14.08 25.67
N THR A 53 35.39 14.73 26.83
CA THR A 53 36.47 15.67 27.13
C THR A 53 37.76 14.84 27.17
N CYS A 54 38.75 15.13 26.33
CA CYS A 54 40.03 14.42 26.28
C CYS A 54 40.84 14.61 27.59
N GLU A 55 40.34 14.13 28.73
CA GLU A 55 41.03 14.17 30.02
C GLU A 55 42.13 13.11 30.02
N GLY A 56 43.38 13.56 29.86
CA GLY A 56 44.55 12.70 29.75
C GLY A 56 44.92 12.26 28.32
N SER A 57 44.29 12.82 27.29
CA SER A 57 44.56 12.51 25.88
C SER A 57 44.80 13.79 25.07
N ALA A 58 45.61 13.74 24.00
CA ALA A 58 45.84 14.89 23.14
C ALA A 58 44.60 15.19 22.27
N LYS A 59 44.17 16.45 22.23
CA LYS A 59 43.16 16.93 21.27
C LYS A 59 43.83 17.08 19.91
N ALA A 60 43.42 16.25 18.95
CA ALA A 60 43.79 16.44 17.56
C ALA A 60 42.93 17.56 16.95
N ASP A 61 43.52 18.31 16.02
CA ASP A 61 42.86 19.38 15.26
C ASP A 61 41.67 18.84 14.43
N ASP A 62 41.71 17.56 14.07
CA ASP A 62 40.66 16.84 13.33
C ASP A 62 39.50 16.33 14.21
N GLY A 63 39.31 16.88 15.43
CA GLY A 63 38.18 16.53 16.31
C GLY A 63 38.32 15.22 17.11
N ARG A 64 39.47 14.53 17.03
CA ARG A 64 39.75 13.24 17.72
C ARG A 64 40.46 13.44 19.06
N CYS A 65 40.24 12.53 20.01
CA CYS A 65 41.09 12.35 21.19
C CYS A 65 42.07 11.21 20.94
N LEU A 66 43.38 11.49 21.09
CA LEU A 66 44.46 10.53 20.90
C LEU A 66 45.15 10.21 22.23
N ASP A 67 45.33 8.92 22.53
CA ASP A 67 46.10 8.46 23.68
C ASP A 67 47.60 8.74 23.50
N GLU A 68 48.41 8.52 24.54
CA GLU A 68 49.88 8.66 24.52
C GLU A 68 50.54 7.83 23.39
N ASN A 69 49.88 6.75 22.95
CA ASN A 69 50.32 5.90 21.84
C ASN A 69 49.73 6.29 20.46
N SER A 70 49.20 7.51 20.30
CA SER A 70 48.51 7.98 19.07
C SER A 70 47.33 7.11 18.63
N LYS A 71 46.71 6.40 19.58
CA LYS A 71 45.53 5.56 19.32
C LYS A 71 44.26 6.37 19.58
N GLU A 72 43.28 6.27 18.69
CA GLU A 72 42.00 6.97 18.82
C GLU A 72 41.18 6.40 19.97
N VAL A 73 40.92 7.24 20.98
CA VAL A 73 40.22 6.87 22.23
C VAL A 73 38.78 7.38 22.23
N GLY A 74 38.53 8.49 21.55
CA GLY A 74 37.27 9.21 21.58
C GLY A 74 37.24 10.33 20.54
N LEU A 75 36.09 10.99 20.43
CA LEU A 75 35.95 12.24 19.68
C LEU A 75 35.62 13.34 20.68
N TRP A 76 36.22 14.51 20.52
CA TRP A 76 35.80 15.69 21.29
C TRP A 76 34.87 16.59 20.47
N ASN A 77 34.89 16.47 19.13
CA ASN A 77 33.96 17.17 18.25
C ASN A 77 33.68 16.38 16.96
N LYS A 78 32.43 15.89 16.80
CA LYS A 78 31.98 15.06 15.67
C LYS A 78 31.84 15.86 14.36
N THR A 79 31.41 17.11 14.41
CA THR A 79 31.26 17.94 13.20
C THR A 79 32.62 18.32 12.63
N LEU A 80 33.57 18.73 13.49
CA LEU A 80 34.96 18.98 13.10
C LEU A 80 35.63 17.73 12.52
N PHE A 81 35.40 16.55 13.10
CA PHE A 81 35.90 15.30 12.53
C PHE A 81 35.36 15.05 11.13
N THR A 82 34.07 15.27 10.92
CA THR A 82 33.42 15.03 9.63
C THR A 82 33.92 16.04 8.59
N GLU A 83 34.08 17.30 8.96
CA GLU A 83 34.58 18.38 8.09
C GLU A 83 36.07 18.23 7.77
N ALA A 84 36.90 17.90 8.75
CA ALA A 84 38.36 17.79 8.58
C ALA A 84 38.78 16.49 7.86
N THR A 85 38.11 15.37 8.15
CA THR A 85 38.51 14.06 7.60
C THR A 85 37.65 13.60 6.43
N GLY A 86 36.47 14.21 6.23
CA GLY A 86 35.47 13.76 5.25
C GLY A 86 34.84 12.39 5.59
N ARG A 87 35.12 11.82 6.77
CA ARG A 87 34.64 10.50 7.18
C ARG A 87 33.45 10.63 8.12
N ILE A 88 32.50 9.70 7.99
CA ILE A 88 31.29 9.64 8.81
C ILE A 88 31.31 8.33 9.56
N LEU A 89 31.16 8.41 10.87
CA LEU A 89 31.04 7.22 11.71
C LEU A 89 29.69 6.57 11.45
N GLN A 90 29.72 5.29 11.11
CA GLN A 90 28.53 4.49 10.86
C GLN A 90 28.37 3.44 11.96
N SER A 91 27.11 3.14 12.29
CA SER A 91 26.80 2.08 13.23
C SER A 91 27.05 0.70 12.60
N PRO A 92 27.30 -0.35 13.39
CA PRO A 92 27.50 -1.71 12.85
C PRO A 92 26.29 -2.20 12.05
N SER A 93 25.08 -1.76 12.44
CA SER A 93 23.83 -2.08 11.75
C SER A 93 23.74 -1.39 10.41
N GLN A 94 24.17 -0.12 10.31
CA GLN A 94 24.21 0.62 9.06
C GLN A 94 25.20 0.00 8.07
N GLU A 95 26.42 -0.32 8.51
CA GLU A 95 27.39 -0.98 7.63
C GLU A 95 26.94 -2.39 7.24
N TYR A 96 26.28 -3.13 8.15
CA TYR A 96 25.69 -4.42 7.79
C TYR A 96 24.66 -4.26 6.67
N TRP A 97 23.76 -3.29 6.77
CA TRP A 97 22.76 -3.00 5.74
C TRP A 97 23.39 -2.59 4.41
N GLU A 98 24.24 -1.56 4.43
CA GLU A 98 24.80 -0.96 3.21
C GLU A 98 25.85 -1.87 2.57
N ARG A 99 26.81 -2.39 3.34
CA ARG A 99 27.98 -3.09 2.79
C ARG A 99 27.80 -4.60 2.67
N PHE A 100 27.05 -5.22 3.58
CA PHE A 100 26.85 -6.66 3.56
C PHE A 100 25.54 -7.07 2.88
N VAL A 101 24.39 -6.58 3.35
CA VAL A 101 23.08 -7.00 2.84
C VAL A 101 22.88 -6.50 1.42
N LEU A 102 22.94 -5.19 1.20
CA LEU A 102 22.70 -4.57 -0.11
C LEU A 102 23.93 -4.61 -1.01
N GLN A 103 25.14 -4.54 -0.45
CA GLN A 103 26.36 -4.22 -1.21
C GLN A 103 26.16 -2.96 -2.05
N PHE A 104 25.67 -1.91 -1.38
CA PHE A 104 25.10 -0.71 -1.95
C PHE A 104 26.06 -0.06 -2.96
N SER A 105 25.53 0.22 -4.15
CA SER A 105 26.30 0.85 -5.21
C SER A 105 26.47 2.35 -4.96
N SER A 106 27.51 2.95 -5.55
CA SER A 106 27.73 4.41 -5.50
C SER A 106 26.70 5.21 -6.30
N GLY A 107 25.95 4.56 -7.19
CA GLY A 107 24.92 5.22 -7.99
C GLY A 107 24.14 4.25 -8.88
N ILE A 108 23.03 4.74 -9.43
CA ILE A 108 22.14 3.94 -10.28
C ILE A 108 22.81 3.54 -11.62
N ASP A 109 23.81 4.30 -12.08
CA ASP A 109 24.62 3.97 -13.27
C ASP A 109 25.47 2.70 -13.07
N GLN A 110 25.87 2.41 -11.83
CA GLN A 110 26.65 1.24 -11.47
C GLN A 110 25.75 0.17 -10.84
N TYR A 111 24.83 -0.37 -11.63
CA TYR A 111 23.75 -1.21 -11.09
C TYR A 111 24.21 -2.52 -10.41
N GLY A 112 25.32 -3.09 -10.88
CA GLY A 112 25.86 -4.35 -10.37
C GLY A 112 25.07 -5.59 -10.82
N PHE A 113 25.49 -6.76 -10.31
CA PHE A 113 24.87 -8.05 -10.60
C PHE A 113 23.93 -8.51 -9.46
N PRO A 114 22.92 -9.35 -9.76
CA PRO A 114 22.01 -9.88 -8.74
C PRO A 114 22.76 -10.64 -7.64
N LYS A 115 22.48 -10.30 -6.39
CA LYS A 115 23.09 -10.95 -5.23
C LYS A 115 22.33 -12.23 -4.87
N TRP A 116 23.00 -13.38 -4.91
CA TRP A 116 22.33 -14.69 -4.85
C TRP A 116 21.54 -14.96 -3.57
N ASP A 117 22.02 -14.51 -2.42
CA ASP A 117 21.32 -14.62 -1.14
C ASP A 117 20.00 -13.83 -1.15
N LEU A 118 20.00 -12.61 -1.69
CA LEU A 118 18.79 -11.80 -1.87
C LEU A 118 17.84 -12.41 -2.92
N VAL A 119 18.37 -12.96 -4.01
CA VAL A 119 17.57 -13.68 -5.03
C VAL A 119 16.84 -14.87 -4.41
N LEU A 120 17.52 -15.66 -3.55
CA LEU A 120 16.90 -16.78 -2.85
C LEU A 120 15.84 -16.31 -1.84
N CYS A 121 16.09 -15.21 -1.12
CA CYS A 121 15.10 -14.64 -0.20
C CYS A 121 13.87 -14.10 -0.94
N LEU A 122 14.07 -13.43 -2.09
CA LEU A 122 12.99 -12.96 -2.94
C LEU A 122 12.19 -14.13 -3.54
N LEU A 123 12.87 -15.19 -3.99
CA LEU A 123 12.23 -16.41 -4.46
C LEU A 123 11.36 -17.02 -3.35
N LEU A 124 11.91 -17.14 -2.14
CA LEU A 124 11.17 -17.66 -1.00
C LEU A 124 9.95 -16.78 -0.65
N ALA A 125 10.09 -15.45 -0.70
CA ALA A 125 8.96 -14.53 -0.49
C ALA A 125 7.84 -14.77 -1.51
N TRP A 126 8.18 -14.94 -2.80
CA TRP A 126 7.20 -15.29 -3.83
C TRP A 126 6.58 -16.67 -3.66
N VAL A 127 7.36 -17.67 -3.22
CA VAL A 127 6.84 -19.01 -2.90
C VAL A 127 5.85 -18.94 -1.74
N ILE A 128 6.16 -18.22 -0.66
CA ILE A 128 5.25 -18.01 0.47
C ILE A 128 3.98 -17.31 -0.03
N CYS A 129 4.11 -16.24 -0.81
CA CYS A 129 2.97 -15.52 -1.39
C CYS A 129 2.08 -16.45 -2.22
N PHE A 130 2.67 -17.27 -3.10
CA PHE A 130 1.95 -18.24 -3.92
C PHE A 130 1.21 -19.27 -3.06
N LEU A 131 1.87 -19.86 -2.06
CA LEU A 131 1.28 -20.88 -1.18
C LEU A 131 0.09 -20.32 -0.39
N CYS A 132 0.16 -19.08 0.08
CA CYS A 132 -0.94 -18.42 0.77
C CYS A 132 -2.14 -18.15 -0.16
N LEU A 133 -1.88 -17.83 -1.44
CA LEU A 133 -2.91 -17.53 -2.44
C LEU A 133 -3.42 -18.75 -3.22
N ILE A 134 -2.87 -19.95 -3.02
CA ILE A 134 -3.14 -21.11 -3.87
C ILE A 134 -4.63 -21.51 -3.96
N LYS A 135 -5.40 -21.31 -2.89
CA LYS A 135 -6.88 -21.50 -2.87
C LYS A 135 -7.64 -20.17 -2.82
N GLY A 136 -6.97 -19.06 -3.16
CA GLY A 136 -7.47 -17.70 -3.06
C GLY A 136 -7.90 -17.34 -1.64
N ILE A 137 -8.95 -16.54 -1.53
CA ILE A 137 -9.41 -15.96 -0.26
C ILE A 137 -9.82 -17.01 0.79
N LYS A 138 -10.14 -18.24 0.39
CA LYS A 138 -10.40 -19.32 1.35
C LYS A 138 -9.18 -19.70 2.19
N THR A 139 -7.97 -19.63 1.62
CA THR A 139 -6.71 -19.80 2.36
C THR A 139 -6.24 -18.48 2.94
N THR A 140 -6.25 -17.41 2.16
CA THR A 140 -5.81 -16.09 2.61
C THR A 140 -6.57 -15.64 3.86
N GLY A 141 -7.90 -15.75 3.86
CA GLY A 141 -8.73 -15.36 5.00
C GLY A 141 -8.47 -16.17 6.28
N LYS A 142 -7.86 -17.36 6.19
CA LYS A 142 -7.42 -18.13 7.37
C LYS A 142 -6.02 -17.71 7.83
N VAL A 143 -5.11 -17.51 6.89
CA VAL A 143 -3.72 -17.08 7.17
C VAL A 143 -3.71 -15.70 7.85
N VAL A 144 -4.58 -14.79 7.39
CA VAL A 144 -4.73 -13.42 7.92
C VAL A 144 -5.04 -13.39 9.42
N TYR A 145 -5.69 -14.39 10.00
CA TYR A 145 -5.88 -14.42 11.46
C TYR A 145 -4.57 -14.49 12.23
N PHE A 146 -3.56 -15.18 11.70
CA PHE A 146 -2.24 -15.19 12.30
C PHE A 146 -1.45 -13.95 11.87
N THR A 147 -1.37 -13.67 10.58
CA THR A 147 -0.50 -12.61 10.04
C THR A 147 -0.94 -11.20 10.42
N ALA A 148 -2.24 -10.96 10.65
CA ALA A 148 -2.74 -9.67 11.11
C ALA A 148 -2.68 -9.52 12.64
N LEU A 149 -2.91 -10.58 13.42
CA LEU A 149 -2.95 -10.50 14.89
C LEU A 149 -1.56 -10.61 15.54
N PHE A 150 -0.66 -11.39 14.94
CA PHE A 150 0.70 -11.61 15.46
C PHE A 150 1.50 -10.31 15.60
N PRO A 151 1.47 -9.36 14.64
CA PRO A 151 2.09 -8.06 14.82
C PRO A 151 1.62 -7.30 16.06
N TYR A 152 0.33 -7.34 16.40
CA TYR A 152 -0.17 -6.68 17.61
C TYR A 152 0.37 -7.31 18.89
N VAL A 153 0.53 -8.64 18.91
CA VAL A 153 1.16 -9.34 20.03
C VAL A 153 2.61 -8.88 20.18
N VAL A 154 3.38 -8.84 19.09
CA VAL A 154 4.78 -8.40 19.12
C VAL A 154 4.88 -6.92 19.49
N LEU A 155 4.07 -6.04 18.89
CA LEU A 155 4.04 -4.61 19.21
C LEU A 155 3.71 -4.38 20.69
N PHE A 156 2.79 -5.13 21.29
CA PHE A 156 2.45 -4.99 22.70
C PHE A 156 3.61 -5.44 23.61
N ILE A 157 4.28 -6.54 23.28
CA ILE A 157 5.46 -7.00 24.03
C ILE A 157 6.60 -5.99 23.89
N LEU A 158 6.88 -5.50 22.67
CA LEU A 158 7.88 -4.48 22.40
C LEU A 158 7.54 -3.15 23.07
N LEU A 159 6.25 -2.79 23.19
CA LEU A 159 5.83 -1.61 23.94
C LEU A 159 6.19 -1.76 25.41
N ILE A 160 5.76 -2.85 26.06
CA ILE A 160 6.07 -3.11 27.48
C ILE A 160 7.58 -3.09 27.69
N ARG A 161 8.34 -3.76 26.82
CA ARG A 161 9.80 -3.78 26.95
C ARG A 161 10.39 -2.39 26.72
N GLY A 162 10.01 -1.70 25.66
CA GLY A 162 10.49 -0.38 25.28
C GLY A 162 10.28 0.67 26.36
N VAL A 163 9.09 0.72 26.97
CA VAL A 163 8.81 1.68 28.06
C VAL A 163 9.55 1.37 29.37
N THR A 164 10.00 0.13 29.57
CA THR A 164 10.83 -0.25 30.74
C THR A 164 12.30 0.08 30.57
N LEU A 165 12.74 0.55 29.39
CA LEU A 165 14.12 0.93 29.16
C LEU A 165 14.43 2.29 29.79
N GLU A 166 15.68 2.45 30.20
CA GLU A 166 16.21 3.75 30.63
C GLU A 166 16.09 4.77 29.48
N ASN A 167 15.84 6.03 29.81
CA ASN A 167 15.70 7.13 28.84
C ASN A 167 14.54 7.00 27.82
N ALA A 168 13.73 5.93 27.85
CA ALA A 168 12.56 5.80 26.98
C ALA A 168 11.59 6.98 27.09
N SER A 169 11.48 7.58 28.28
CA SER A 169 10.64 8.76 28.52
C SER A 169 11.05 9.99 27.69
N ILE A 170 12.32 10.11 27.29
CA ILE A 170 12.80 11.22 26.44
C ILE A 170 12.16 11.11 25.06
N GLY A 171 12.22 9.92 24.47
CA GLY A 171 11.63 9.66 23.16
C GLY A 171 10.11 9.73 23.15
N ILE A 172 9.44 9.21 24.18
CA ILE A 172 7.98 9.33 24.31
C ILE A 172 7.55 10.79 24.44
N LYS A 173 8.28 11.60 25.24
CA LYS A 173 8.02 13.04 25.32
C LYS A 173 8.20 13.71 23.96
N TYR A 174 9.29 13.41 23.25
CA TYR A 174 9.51 13.94 21.90
C TYR A 174 8.34 13.63 20.96
N PHE A 175 7.79 12.41 21.01
CA PHE A 175 6.66 12.01 20.16
C PHE A 175 5.36 12.76 20.47
N ILE A 176 5.05 13.00 21.75
CA ILE A 176 3.73 13.53 22.16
C ILE A 176 3.75 15.02 22.46
N THR A 177 4.91 15.66 22.60
CA THR A 177 5.00 17.09 22.91
C THR A 177 4.53 17.92 21.70
N PRO A 178 3.39 18.63 21.81
CA PRO A 178 2.82 19.32 20.67
C PRO A 178 3.54 20.65 20.41
N ASN A 179 3.91 20.90 19.16
CA ASN A 179 4.36 22.20 18.70
C ASN A 179 3.29 22.86 17.82
N PHE A 180 2.41 23.64 18.43
CA PHE A 180 1.28 24.27 17.73
C PHE A 180 1.72 25.29 16.66
N ASN A 181 2.94 25.85 16.74
CA ASN A 181 3.45 26.77 15.73
C ASN A 181 3.64 26.07 14.38
N ARG A 182 3.90 24.75 14.37
CA ARG A 182 4.03 23.96 13.14
C ARG A 182 2.71 23.80 12.39
N LEU A 183 1.55 23.96 13.04
CA LEU A 183 0.26 23.91 12.35
C LEU A 183 0.02 25.07 11.39
N ALA A 184 0.77 26.17 11.53
CA ALA A 184 0.77 27.29 10.59
C ALA A 184 1.52 26.96 9.28
N ASP A 185 2.33 25.89 9.28
CA ASP A 185 3.10 25.45 8.13
C ASP A 185 2.25 24.55 7.23
N ALA A 186 2.12 24.92 5.95
CA ALA A 186 1.37 24.15 4.97
C ALA A 186 1.97 22.76 4.71
N SER A 187 3.28 22.60 4.91
CA SER A 187 3.97 21.30 4.74
C SER A 187 3.42 20.24 5.70
N VAL A 188 3.10 20.60 6.94
CA VAL A 188 2.55 19.67 7.95
C VAL A 188 1.20 19.09 7.51
N TRP A 189 0.34 19.92 6.92
CA TRP A 189 -0.96 19.46 6.40
C TRP A 189 -0.82 18.59 5.15
N LYS A 190 0.14 18.93 4.28
CA LYS A 190 0.48 18.12 3.12
C LYS A 190 0.97 16.73 3.55
N ASP A 191 1.90 16.67 4.49
CA ASP A 191 2.49 15.41 4.98
C ASP A 191 1.42 14.55 5.67
N ALA A 192 0.58 15.16 6.51
CA ALA A 192 -0.55 14.45 7.13
C ALA A 192 -1.53 13.89 6.09
N ALA A 193 -1.88 14.66 5.06
CA ALA A 193 -2.81 14.24 4.03
C ALA A 193 -2.21 13.12 3.15
N ASN A 194 -0.93 13.22 2.79
CA ASN A 194 -0.19 12.17 2.10
C ASN A 194 -0.13 10.89 2.93
N GLN A 195 0.24 10.99 4.22
CA GLN A 195 0.34 9.84 5.12
C GLN A 195 -0.99 9.08 5.21
N VAL A 196 -2.11 9.78 5.40
CA VAL A 196 -3.45 9.15 5.47
C VAL A 196 -3.83 8.51 4.13
N PHE A 197 -3.54 9.17 3.01
CA PHE A 197 -3.85 8.65 1.68
C PHE A 197 -3.11 7.34 1.38
N PHE A 198 -1.81 7.29 1.67
CA PHE A 198 -0.98 6.11 1.43
C PHE A 198 -1.18 5.00 2.48
N SER A 199 -1.36 5.35 3.76
CA SER A 199 -1.62 4.37 4.84
C SER A 199 -2.87 3.53 4.53
N MET A 200 -3.94 4.18 4.09
CA MET A 200 -5.19 3.50 3.71
C MET A 200 -5.15 2.84 2.32
N SER A 201 -4.03 2.95 1.59
CA SER A 201 -3.84 2.43 0.22
C SER A 201 -4.99 2.82 -0.73
N ILE A 202 -5.43 4.08 -0.67
CA ILE A 202 -6.53 4.58 -1.49
C ILE A 202 -6.10 4.58 -2.96
N ALA A 203 -7.03 4.27 -3.88
CA ALA A 203 -6.79 4.15 -5.31
C ALA A 203 -5.83 3.02 -5.75
N GLY A 204 -5.34 2.20 -4.82
CA GLY A 204 -4.51 1.03 -5.09
C GLY A 204 -5.26 -0.17 -5.69
N GLY A 205 -6.60 -0.16 -5.69
CA GLY A 205 -7.46 -1.25 -6.20
C GLY A 205 -7.63 -2.44 -5.24
N GLY A 206 -6.80 -2.55 -4.19
CA GLY A 206 -6.88 -3.59 -3.16
C GLY A 206 -8.23 -3.61 -2.46
N LEU A 207 -8.69 -2.47 -1.94
CA LEU A 207 -9.97 -2.35 -1.25
C LEU A 207 -11.18 -2.68 -2.14
N ILE A 208 -11.14 -2.28 -3.42
CA ILE A 208 -12.18 -2.61 -4.40
C ILE A 208 -12.23 -4.12 -4.62
N THR A 209 -11.05 -4.74 -4.76
CA THR A 209 -10.94 -6.18 -4.96
C THR A 209 -11.46 -6.95 -3.75
N LEU A 210 -11.00 -6.61 -2.54
CA LEU A 210 -11.43 -7.29 -1.31
C LEU A 210 -12.92 -7.10 -1.04
N SER A 211 -13.46 -5.90 -1.24
CA SER A 211 -14.89 -5.63 -1.05
C SER A 211 -15.78 -6.34 -2.08
N SER A 212 -15.26 -6.71 -3.26
CA SER A 212 -16.02 -7.49 -4.26
C SER A 212 -16.40 -8.90 -3.80
N TYR A 213 -15.73 -9.42 -2.76
CA TYR A 213 -16.01 -10.72 -2.15
C TYR A 213 -16.98 -10.64 -0.96
N ASN A 214 -17.34 -9.42 -0.54
CA ASN A 214 -18.29 -9.25 0.55
C ASN A 214 -19.69 -9.72 0.15
N ARG A 215 -20.47 -10.11 1.15
CA ARG A 215 -21.91 -10.33 0.97
C ARG A 215 -22.56 -9.00 0.57
N PHE A 216 -23.54 -9.04 -0.33
CA PHE A 216 -24.19 -7.85 -0.87
C PHE A 216 -24.81 -6.94 0.21
N HIS A 217 -25.41 -7.54 1.23
CA HIS A 217 -26.02 -6.81 2.37
C HIS A 217 -25.08 -6.63 3.56
N ASN A 218 -23.76 -6.77 3.37
CA ASN A 218 -22.80 -6.51 4.43
C ASN A 218 -22.78 -5.01 4.79
N ASN A 219 -22.65 -4.69 6.07
CA ASN A 219 -22.61 -3.30 6.53
C ASN A 219 -21.24 -2.67 6.29
N ILE A 220 -20.99 -2.28 5.03
CA ILE A 220 -19.71 -1.72 4.59
C ILE A 220 -19.39 -0.38 5.29
N LEU A 221 -20.39 0.39 5.73
CA LEU A 221 -20.16 1.65 6.42
C LEU A 221 -19.52 1.45 7.78
N ARG A 222 -19.97 0.42 8.53
CA ARG A 222 -19.36 0.04 9.81
C ARG A 222 -17.92 -0.44 9.60
N ASP A 223 -17.72 -1.33 8.63
CA ASP A 223 -16.42 -1.94 8.36
C ASP A 223 -15.39 -0.87 7.96
N SER A 224 -15.76 0.08 7.11
CA SER A 224 -14.88 1.19 6.71
C SER A 224 -14.43 2.06 7.89
N ILE A 225 -15.30 2.30 8.87
CA ILE A 225 -14.93 3.06 10.09
C ILE A 225 -13.98 2.24 10.96
N ILE A 226 -14.25 0.94 11.15
CA ILE A 226 -13.38 0.06 11.93
C ILE A 226 -11.98 -0.02 11.32
N VAL A 227 -11.89 -0.16 9.99
CA VAL A 227 -10.60 -0.18 9.28
C VAL A 227 -9.85 1.14 9.47
N ALA A 228 -10.52 2.28 9.28
CA ALA A 228 -9.86 3.60 9.43
C ALA A 228 -9.36 3.86 10.85
N VAL A 229 -10.17 3.54 11.86
CA VAL A 229 -9.78 3.68 13.28
C VAL A 229 -8.69 2.68 13.66
N GLY A 230 -8.77 1.44 13.16
CA GLY A 230 -7.78 0.40 13.40
C GLY A 230 -6.41 0.77 12.81
N ASP A 231 -6.38 1.27 11.57
CA ASP A 231 -5.16 1.75 10.90
C ASP A 231 -4.50 2.88 11.71
N SER A 232 -5.24 3.95 11.99
CA SER A 232 -4.75 5.10 12.76
C SER A 232 -4.29 4.71 14.18
N GLY A 233 -5.05 3.85 14.85
CA GLY A 233 -4.70 3.34 16.18
C GLY A 233 -3.42 2.52 16.17
N THR A 234 -3.18 1.75 15.11
CA THR A 234 -1.96 0.97 14.92
C THR A 234 -0.76 1.87 14.66
N CYS A 235 -0.91 2.94 13.86
CA CYS A 235 0.14 3.94 13.66
C CYS A 235 0.53 4.63 14.96
N ILE A 236 -0.44 5.01 15.80
CA ILE A 236 -0.17 5.62 17.12
C ILE A 236 0.57 4.64 18.03
N LEU A 237 0.10 3.38 18.12
CA LEU A 237 0.75 2.34 18.91
C LEU A 237 2.19 2.10 18.43
N GLY A 238 2.40 1.98 17.12
CA GLY A 238 3.71 1.84 16.50
C GLY A 238 4.60 3.03 16.84
N GLY A 239 4.08 4.26 16.81
CA GLY A 239 4.79 5.46 17.23
C GLY A 239 5.32 5.36 18.67
N PHE A 240 4.49 4.97 19.64
CA PHE A 240 4.96 4.76 21.01
C PHE A 240 6.06 3.70 21.12
N VAL A 241 5.93 2.58 20.38
CA VAL A 241 6.97 1.55 20.33
C VAL A 241 8.27 2.15 19.79
N ILE A 242 8.24 2.73 18.59
CA ILE A 242 9.40 3.33 17.91
C ILE A 242 10.11 4.34 18.82
N PHE A 243 9.36 5.33 19.31
CA PHE A 243 9.94 6.43 20.06
C PHE A 243 10.43 6.02 21.45
N SER A 244 9.88 4.95 22.06
CA SER A 244 10.46 4.40 23.29
C SER A 244 11.88 3.86 23.07
N TYR A 245 12.13 3.18 21.94
CA TYR A 245 13.44 2.66 21.58
C TYR A 245 14.39 3.75 21.08
N LEU A 246 13.91 4.72 20.30
CA LEU A 246 14.70 5.90 19.91
C LEU A 246 15.13 6.72 21.15
N GLY A 247 14.27 6.89 22.15
CA GLY A 247 14.61 7.56 23.40
C GLY A 247 15.70 6.84 24.20
N TYR A 248 15.60 5.51 24.30
CA TYR A 248 16.65 4.69 24.89
C TYR A 248 17.98 4.87 24.13
N MET A 249 17.95 4.78 22.80
CA MET A 249 19.13 4.93 21.95
C MET A 249 19.76 6.32 22.07
N ALA A 250 18.98 7.39 21.92
CA ALA A 250 19.43 8.77 22.08
C ALA A 250 20.08 9.01 23.45
N GLY A 251 19.46 8.49 24.52
CA GLY A 251 20.03 8.60 25.87
C GLY A 251 21.32 7.79 26.07
N GLN A 252 21.46 6.63 25.44
CA GLN A 252 22.71 5.84 25.49
C GLN A 252 23.83 6.46 24.64
N LEU A 253 23.48 7.03 23.50
CA LEU A 253 24.42 7.64 22.56
C LEU A 253 24.75 9.11 22.90
N GLN A 254 24.00 9.73 23.80
CA GLN A 254 24.10 11.16 24.12
C GLN A 254 24.01 12.05 22.87
N VAL A 255 23.10 11.67 21.97
CA VAL A 255 22.77 12.42 20.75
C VAL A 255 21.30 12.81 20.78
N ASP A 256 20.95 13.82 19.99
CA ASP A 256 19.55 14.21 19.84
C ASP A 256 18.76 13.10 19.13
N ILE A 257 17.45 13.01 19.44
CA ILE A 257 16.56 12.01 18.84
C ILE A 257 16.50 12.16 17.31
N GLU A 258 16.69 13.38 16.80
CA GLU A 258 16.67 13.70 15.38
C GLU A 258 17.82 13.03 14.61
N ASP A 259 18.97 12.83 15.25
CA ASP A 259 20.14 12.19 14.64
C ASP A 259 20.00 10.66 14.54
N VAL A 260 19.09 10.06 15.31
CA VAL A 260 18.82 8.61 15.32
C VAL A 260 17.51 8.24 14.61
N ALA A 261 16.68 9.22 14.28
CA ALA A 261 15.45 9.03 13.55
C ALA A 261 15.75 8.90 12.04
N ALA A 262 15.79 7.67 11.53
CA ALA A 262 15.86 7.39 10.10
C ALA A 262 14.46 7.14 9.51
N ASP A 263 14.26 7.48 8.25
CA ASP A 263 12.99 7.23 7.53
C ASP A 263 13.04 5.94 6.69
N GLY A 264 11.85 5.43 6.35
CA GLY A 264 11.66 4.34 5.38
C GLY A 264 12.34 3.02 5.78
N ALA A 265 13.03 2.39 4.83
CA ALA A 265 13.71 1.11 5.04
C ALA A 265 14.84 1.19 6.07
N GLY A 266 15.48 2.36 6.23
CA GLY A 266 16.55 2.57 7.21
C GLY A 266 16.05 2.38 8.65
N LEU A 267 14.83 2.81 8.96
CA LEU A 267 14.24 2.61 10.28
C LEU A 267 14.14 1.13 10.63
N ALA A 268 13.60 0.33 9.71
CA ALA A 268 13.33 -1.10 9.92
C ALA A 268 14.59 -1.98 9.87
N PHE A 269 15.57 -1.65 9.02
CA PHE A 269 16.73 -2.51 8.76
C PHE A 269 18.06 -1.96 9.30
N VAL A 270 18.09 -0.73 9.83
CA VAL A 270 19.27 -0.14 10.49
C VAL A 270 18.98 0.18 11.94
N VAL A 271 18.00 1.05 12.22
CA VAL A 271 17.74 1.57 13.58
C VAL A 271 17.18 0.49 14.50
N TYR A 272 16.18 -0.27 14.04
CA TYR A 272 15.60 -1.34 14.86
C TYR A 272 16.57 -2.47 15.19
N PRO A 273 17.32 -3.02 14.22
CA PRO A 273 18.27 -4.08 14.49
C PRO A 273 19.35 -3.64 15.49
N GLU A 274 19.74 -2.37 15.45
CA GLU A 274 20.62 -1.75 16.44
C GLU A 274 19.96 -1.69 17.84
N ALA A 275 18.71 -1.26 17.92
CA ALA A 275 17.98 -1.23 19.20
C ALA A 275 17.81 -2.62 19.82
N VAL A 276 17.36 -3.61 19.05
CA VAL A 276 17.10 -4.98 19.57
C VAL A 276 18.40 -5.73 19.92
N SER A 277 19.52 -5.39 19.29
CA SER A 277 20.83 -5.95 19.62
C SER A 277 21.29 -5.60 21.04
N ASN A 278 20.78 -4.50 21.61
CA ASN A 278 21.09 -4.05 22.96
C ASN A 278 20.15 -4.66 24.03
N LEU A 279 19.16 -5.47 23.64
CA LEU A 279 18.19 -6.06 24.56
C LEU A 279 18.55 -7.50 24.92
N PRO A 280 18.79 -7.87 26.19
CA PRO A 280 18.96 -9.27 26.56
C PRO A 280 17.61 -10.03 26.58
N PRO A 281 17.50 -11.24 26.00
CA PRO A 281 18.41 -11.87 25.02
C PRO A 281 18.16 -11.35 23.58
N PRO A 282 19.20 -10.88 22.85
CA PRO A 282 19.01 -10.08 21.62
C PRO A 282 18.48 -10.90 20.44
N THR A 283 18.88 -12.16 20.35
CA THR A 283 18.42 -13.14 19.35
C THR A 283 16.90 -13.26 19.32
N LEU A 284 16.25 -13.36 20.49
CA LEU A 284 14.81 -13.53 20.58
C LEU A 284 14.06 -12.31 20.01
N TRP A 285 14.50 -11.12 20.39
CA TRP A 285 13.88 -9.86 19.98
C TRP A 285 14.06 -9.60 18.48
N ALA A 286 15.24 -9.88 17.94
CA ALA A 286 15.50 -9.79 16.50
C ALA A 286 14.59 -10.72 15.69
N ILE A 287 14.48 -12.00 16.09
CA ILE A 287 13.63 -12.98 15.40
C ILE A 287 12.15 -12.54 15.44
N LEU A 288 11.64 -12.16 16.62
CA LEU A 288 10.24 -11.72 16.74
C LEU A 288 9.95 -10.48 15.90
N PHE A 289 10.88 -9.53 15.88
CA PHE A 289 10.75 -8.31 15.08
C PHE A 289 10.71 -8.59 13.57
N PHE A 290 11.61 -9.43 13.05
CA PHE A 290 11.61 -9.74 11.62
C PHE A 290 10.47 -10.66 11.18
N ILE A 291 9.99 -11.55 12.06
CA ILE A 291 8.74 -12.28 11.80
C ILE A 291 7.57 -11.30 11.75
N MET A 292 7.51 -10.33 12.67
CA MET A 292 6.48 -9.28 12.64
C MET A 292 6.52 -8.51 11.32
N LEU A 293 7.69 -8.00 10.90
CA LEU A 293 7.84 -7.30 9.62
C LEU A 293 7.43 -8.15 8.42
N LEU A 294 7.79 -9.43 8.43
CA LEU A 294 7.37 -10.39 7.40
C LEU A 294 5.85 -10.54 7.36
N THR A 295 5.20 -10.70 8.52
CA THR A 295 3.74 -10.86 8.58
C THR A 295 2.99 -9.59 8.17
N LEU A 296 3.47 -8.41 8.58
CA LEU A 296 2.93 -7.11 8.15
C LEU A 296 3.03 -6.93 6.64
N GLY A 297 4.16 -7.34 6.06
CA GLY A 297 4.36 -7.27 4.62
C GLY A 297 3.46 -8.26 3.85
N LEU A 298 3.34 -9.50 4.32
CA LEU A 298 2.60 -10.53 3.60
C LEU A 298 1.12 -10.15 3.37
N ASP A 299 0.45 -9.54 4.34
CA ASP A 299 -0.95 -9.18 4.23
C ASP A 299 -1.20 -8.13 3.12
N SER A 300 -0.36 -7.10 3.06
CA SER A 300 -0.40 -6.10 1.99
C SER A 300 -0.09 -6.73 0.63
N GLN A 301 0.89 -7.63 0.58
CA GLN A 301 1.28 -8.33 -0.64
C GLN A 301 0.15 -9.21 -1.18
N PHE A 302 -0.63 -9.87 -0.32
CA PHE A 302 -1.79 -10.66 -0.73
C PHE A 302 -2.84 -9.79 -1.44
N ALA A 303 -3.14 -8.60 -0.91
CA ALA A 303 -4.12 -7.71 -1.50
C ALA A 303 -3.69 -7.20 -2.89
N MET A 304 -2.41 -6.87 -3.06
CA MET A 304 -1.86 -6.40 -4.34
C MET A 304 -1.86 -7.49 -5.40
N VAL A 305 -1.39 -8.69 -5.08
CA VAL A 305 -1.39 -9.82 -6.03
C VAL A 305 -2.81 -10.27 -6.35
N GLU A 306 -3.74 -10.30 -5.38
CA GLU A 306 -5.14 -10.62 -5.65
C GLU A 306 -5.81 -9.56 -6.52
N THR A 307 -5.40 -8.29 -6.45
CA THR A 307 -5.89 -7.23 -7.36
C THR A 307 -5.47 -7.50 -8.81
N VAL A 308 -4.20 -7.90 -9.02
CA VAL A 308 -3.72 -8.28 -10.35
C VAL A 308 -4.47 -9.51 -10.86
N LEU A 309 -4.57 -10.55 -10.03
CA LEU A 309 -5.25 -11.79 -10.35
C LEU A 309 -6.72 -11.56 -10.71
N SER A 310 -7.44 -10.82 -9.87
CA SER A 310 -8.87 -10.54 -10.08
C SER A 310 -9.08 -9.75 -11.35
N GLY A 311 -8.25 -8.73 -11.62
CA GLY A 311 -8.27 -7.99 -12.87
C GLY A 311 -8.11 -8.88 -14.11
N VAL A 312 -7.19 -9.85 -14.07
CA VAL A 312 -6.99 -10.82 -15.17
C VAL A 312 -8.17 -11.78 -15.31
N LEU A 313 -8.65 -12.34 -14.20
CA LEU A 313 -9.72 -13.35 -14.20
C LEU A 313 -11.10 -12.77 -14.56
N ASP A 314 -11.34 -11.50 -14.26
CA ASP A 314 -12.59 -10.83 -14.63
C ASP A 314 -12.58 -10.37 -16.09
N GLN A 315 -11.42 -9.98 -16.62
CA GLN A 315 -11.27 -9.68 -18.04
C GLN A 315 -11.30 -10.96 -18.91
N TYR A 316 -10.74 -12.06 -18.40
CA TYR A 316 -10.66 -13.35 -19.11
C TYR A 316 -11.28 -14.50 -18.31
N PRO A 317 -12.62 -14.62 -18.28
CA PRO A 317 -13.32 -15.62 -17.47
C PRO A 317 -12.94 -17.07 -17.76
N LYS A 318 -12.47 -17.37 -18.99
CA LYS A 318 -12.01 -18.70 -19.41
C LYS A 318 -10.83 -19.23 -18.58
N LEU A 319 -10.08 -18.34 -17.93
CA LEU A 319 -8.92 -18.70 -17.11
C LEU A 319 -9.29 -19.11 -15.68
N ARG A 320 -10.54 -18.88 -15.24
CA ARG A 320 -10.99 -19.17 -13.86
C ARG A 320 -10.88 -20.65 -13.44
N PRO A 321 -11.22 -21.64 -14.29
CA PRO A 321 -11.01 -23.05 -13.93
C PRO A 321 -9.53 -23.39 -13.68
N ARG A 322 -8.62 -22.59 -14.24
CA ARG A 322 -7.17 -22.72 -14.10
C ARG A 322 -6.57 -21.63 -13.19
N LYS A 323 -7.35 -21.10 -12.23
CA LYS A 323 -6.93 -20.00 -11.32
C LYS A 323 -5.53 -20.23 -10.74
N THR A 324 -5.25 -21.42 -10.22
CA THR A 324 -3.95 -21.74 -9.60
C THR A 324 -2.76 -21.58 -10.55
N PHE A 325 -2.92 -21.98 -11.82
CA PHE A 325 -1.87 -21.79 -12.84
C PHE A 325 -1.68 -20.31 -13.18
N VAL A 326 -2.76 -19.51 -13.18
CA VAL A 326 -2.67 -18.06 -13.41
C VAL A 326 -1.90 -17.38 -12.28
N ILE A 327 -2.17 -17.74 -11.02
CA ILE A 327 -1.43 -17.23 -9.86
C ILE A 327 0.05 -17.58 -9.98
N LEU A 328 0.36 -18.85 -10.29
CA LEU A 328 1.73 -19.30 -10.46
C LEU A 328 2.45 -18.49 -11.56
N ALA A 329 1.79 -18.28 -12.70
CA ALA A 329 2.34 -17.49 -13.81
C ALA A 329 2.58 -16.03 -13.40
N ILE A 330 1.66 -15.41 -12.66
CA ILE A 330 1.81 -14.05 -12.14
C ILE A 330 2.99 -13.97 -11.16
N CYS A 331 3.09 -14.89 -10.20
CA CYS A 331 4.20 -14.92 -9.24
C CYS A 331 5.55 -15.13 -9.91
N ILE A 332 5.65 -16.04 -10.89
CA ILE A 332 6.89 -16.26 -11.66
C ILE A 332 7.25 -15.02 -12.47
N LEU A 333 6.28 -14.39 -13.15
CA LEU A 333 6.51 -13.18 -13.92
C LEU A 333 7.00 -12.04 -13.03
N LEU A 334 6.34 -11.80 -11.90
CA LEU A 334 6.71 -10.75 -10.96
C LEU A 334 8.03 -11.07 -10.22
N PHE A 335 8.36 -12.33 -9.99
CA PHE A 335 9.69 -12.72 -9.51
C PHE A 335 10.79 -12.34 -10.51
N ILE A 336 10.63 -12.70 -11.78
CA ILE A 336 11.62 -12.39 -12.83
C ILE A 336 11.77 -10.88 -13.00
N LEU A 337 10.66 -10.14 -13.02
CA LEU A 337 10.67 -8.67 -13.11
C LEU A 337 11.25 -8.00 -11.84
N GLY A 338 11.21 -8.69 -10.70
CA GLY A 338 11.75 -8.21 -9.44
C GLY A 338 13.25 -8.48 -9.25
N LEU A 339 13.89 -9.31 -10.08
CA LEU A 339 15.32 -9.62 -9.97
C LEU A 339 16.25 -8.39 -9.96
N PRO A 340 16.02 -7.33 -10.74
CA PRO A 340 16.86 -6.12 -10.67
C PRO A 340 16.93 -5.52 -9.26
N LEU A 341 15.86 -5.62 -8.47
CA LEU A 341 15.82 -5.09 -7.10
C LEU A 341 16.78 -5.82 -6.13
N THR A 342 17.31 -6.98 -6.52
CA THR A 342 18.30 -7.75 -5.74
C THR A 342 19.75 -7.36 -6.04
N CYS A 343 19.97 -6.47 -7.01
CA CYS A 343 21.30 -5.95 -7.34
C CYS A 343 21.76 -4.88 -6.33
N PRO A 344 23.08 -4.58 -6.26
CA PRO A 344 23.65 -3.43 -5.55
C PRO A 344 22.92 -2.09 -5.76
N GLY A 345 22.49 -1.80 -7.00
CA GLY A 345 21.70 -0.61 -7.35
C GLY A 345 20.18 -0.77 -7.15
N GLY A 346 19.73 -1.91 -6.63
CA GLY A 346 18.31 -2.27 -6.50
C GLY A 346 17.52 -1.35 -5.57
N MET A 347 18.16 -0.83 -4.51
CA MET A 347 17.54 0.14 -3.60
C MET A 347 17.20 1.47 -4.32
N TYR A 348 18.04 1.92 -5.27
CA TYR A 348 17.72 3.09 -6.08
C TYR A 348 16.49 2.85 -6.97
N LEU A 349 16.41 1.66 -7.57
CA LEU A 349 15.23 1.29 -8.37
C LEU A 349 13.98 1.18 -7.49
N LEU A 350 14.09 0.60 -6.30
CA LEU A 350 12.99 0.49 -5.34
C LEU A 350 12.45 1.88 -4.98
N GLN A 351 13.33 2.81 -4.60
CA GLN A 351 12.93 4.17 -4.24
C GLN A 351 12.32 4.91 -5.42
N LEU A 352 12.85 4.72 -6.64
CA LEU A 352 12.28 5.30 -7.85
C LEU A 352 10.87 4.77 -8.13
N MET A 353 10.65 3.46 -8.01
CA MET A 353 9.34 2.85 -8.16
C MET A 353 8.36 3.33 -7.08
N ASP A 354 8.82 3.42 -5.83
CA ASP A 354 7.99 3.86 -4.71
C ASP A 354 7.58 5.33 -4.85
N ASN A 355 8.52 6.24 -5.12
CA ASN A 355 8.24 7.66 -5.27
C ASN A 355 7.27 7.96 -6.44
N TYR A 356 7.51 7.36 -7.61
CA TYR A 356 6.74 7.66 -8.82
C TYR A 356 5.45 6.83 -8.95
N VAL A 357 5.51 5.53 -8.70
CA VAL A 357 4.37 4.62 -8.87
C VAL A 357 3.56 4.48 -7.59
N GLY A 358 4.24 4.22 -6.46
CA GLY A 358 3.60 4.16 -5.14
C GLY A 358 3.07 5.52 -4.68
N GLY A 359 3.79 6.60 -4.98
CA GLY A 359 3.42 7.97 -4.60
C GLY A 359 2.57 8.69 -5.65
N MET A 360 3.25 9.28 -6.63
CA MET A 360 2.67 10.23 -7.59
C MET A 360 1.51 9.64 -8.40
N THR A 361 1.67 8.41 -8.89
CA THR A 361 0.66 7.75 -9.74
C THR A 361 -0.65 7.47 -9.00
N LEU A 362 -0.60 7.07 -7.73
CA LEU A 362 -1.81 6.80 -6.95
C LEU A 362 -2.63 8.06 -6.70
N ILE A 363 -1.98 9.21 -6.48
CA ILE A 363 -2.66 10.50 -6.33
C ILE A 363 -3.41 10.87 -7.63
N ILE A 364 -2.77 10.71 -8.79
CA ILE A 364 -3.41 10.95 -10.11
C ILE A 364 -4.64 10.05 -10.28
N ILE A 365 -4.51 8.76 -9.99
CA ILE A 365 -5.61 7.80 -10.11
C ILE A 365 -6.74 8.14 -9.13
N GLY A 366 -6.42 8.46 -7.88
CA GLY A 366 -7.42 8.83 -6.87
C GLY A 366 -8.19 10.09 -7.22
N PHE A 367 -7.53 11.09 -7.82
CA PHE A 367 -8.19 12.30 -8.32
C PHE A 367 -9.15 11.98 -9.48
N ILE A 368 -8.74 11.14 -10.43
CA ILE A 368 -9.61 10.73 -11.54
C ILE A 368 -10.78 9.87 -11.04
N GLU A 369 -10.53 8.97 -10.08
CA GLU A 369 -11.52 8.09 -9.48
C GLU A 369 -12.63 8.87 -8.78
N ILE A 370 -12.28 9.88 -7.97
CA ILE A 370 -13.28 10.68 -7.27
C ILE A 370 -14.12 11.52 -8.25
N ILE A 371 -13.50 12.06 -9.31
CA ILE A 371 -14.24 12.75 -10.38
C ILE A 371 -15.22 11.80 -11.05
N ALA A 372 -14.76 10.61 -11.42
CA ALA A 372 -15.58 9.61 -12.08
C ALA A 372 -16.76 9.15 -11.22
N LEU A 373 -16.56 8.88 -9.92
CA LEU A 373 -17.63 8.41 -9.04
C LEU A 373 -18.59 9.51 -8.61
N VAL A 374 -18.07 10.65 -8.16
CA VAL A 374 -18.90 11.67 -7.51
C VAL A 374 -19.59 12.58 -8.53
N PHE A 375 -18.87 12.98 -9.58
CA PHE A 375 -19.33 13.98 -10.55
C PHE A 375 -19.89 13.37 -11.84
N ILE A 376 -19.26 12.30 -12.37
CA ILE A 376 -19.74 11.65 -13.60
C ILE A 376 -20.88 10.66 -13.28
N TYR A 377 -20.62 9.68 -12.41
CA TYR A 377 -21.64 8.69 -12.03
C TYR A 377 -22.74 9.32 -11.17
N GLY A 378 -22.35 10.18 -10.22
CA GLY A 378 -23.23 11.05 -9.47
C GLY A 378 -23.46 10.56 -8.04
N VAL A 379 -23.14 11.40 -7.06
CA VAL A 379 -23.22 11.09 -5.61
C VAL A 379 -24.60 10.58 -5.17
N ASN A 380 -25.69 11.09 -5.74
CA ASN A 380 -27.04 10.66 -5.38
C ASN A 380 -27.34 9.23 -5.83
N ARG A 381 -26.81 8.81 -7.00
CA ARG A 381 -26.93 7.42 -7.46
C ARG A 381 -26.10 6.50 -6.56
N PHE A 382 -24.87 6.91 -6.25
CA PHE A 382 -23.99 6.16 -5.35
C PHE A 382 -24.59 5.95 -3.96
N CYS A 383 -25.17 6.99 -3.35
CA CYS A 383 -25.88 6.83 -2.07
C CYS A 383 -27.08 5.88 -2.17
N ARG A 384 -27.76 5.85 -3.33
CA ARG A 384 -28.89 4.95 -3.56
C ARG A 384 -28.43 3.50 -3.75
N ASP A 385 -27.28 3.28 -4.39
CA ASP A 385 -26.65 1.96 -4.46
C ASP A 385 -26.33 1.44 -3.05
N ILE A 386 -25.72 2.28 -2.20
CA ILE A 386 -25.40 1.93 -0.79
C ILE A 386 -26.69 1.70 0.02
N HIS A 387 -27.75 2.47 -0.23
CA HIS A 387 -29.04 2.26 0.41
C HIS A 387 -29.63 0.89 0.06
N VAL A 388 -29.57 0.48 -1.21
CA VAL A 388 -30.03 -0.87 -1.63
C VAL A 388 -29.19 -1.98 -1.01
N MET A 389 -27.88 -1.74 -0.80
CA MET A 389 -27.00 -2.71 -0.14
C MET A 389 -27.26 -2.80 1.36
N THR A 390 -27.29 -1.67 2.08
CA THR A 390 -27.22 -1.65 3.55
C THR A 390 -28.54 -1.29 4.25
N GLY A 391 -29.52 -0.77 3.52
CA GLY A 391 -30.73 -0.18 4.08
C GLY A 391 -30.52 1.18 4.79
N SER A 392 -29.28 1.65 4.94
CA SER A 392 -28.97 2.92 5.62
C SER A 392 -29.54 4.11 4.85
N THR A 393 -30.04 5.13 5.54
CA THR A 393 -30.58 6.38 4.97
C THR A 393 -29.77 7.63 5.35
N HIS A 394 -28.83 7.50 6.28
CA HIS A 394 -28.04 8.61 6.82
C HIS A 394 -26.80 8.89 5.98
N PHE A 395 -26.97 9.67 4.92
CA PHE A 395 -25.87 9.98 3.98
C PHE A 395 -25.41 11.44 3.97
N LEU A 396 -25.95 12.33 4.82
CA LEU A 396 -25.61 13.76 4.73
C LEU A 396 -24.11 14.01 4.94
N PHE A 397 -23.53 13.43 5.99
CA PHE A 397 -22.09 13.48 6.25
C PHE A 397 -21.29 12.96 5.04
N TRP A 398 -21.58 11.75 4.58
CA TRP A 398 -20.88 11.13 3.44
C TRP A 398 -21.03 11.92 2.14
N LYS A 399 -22.21 12.49 1.87
CA LYS A 399 -22.45 13.33 0.69
C LYS A 399 -21.60 14.60 0.71
N VAL A 400 -21.50 15.27 1.87
CA VAL A 400 -20.66 16.47 2.02
C VAL A 400 -19.19 16.10 1.86
N THR A 401 -18.75 15.02 2.52
CA THR A 401 -17.38 14.53 2.45
C THR A 401 -16.98 14.18 1.01
N TRP A 402 -17.76 13.37 0.30
CA TRP A 402 -17.43 12.97 -1.07
C TRP A 402 -17.56 14.10 -2.10
N ARG A 403 -18.52 15.01 -1.92
CA ARG A 403 -18.76 16.08 -2.91
C ARG A 403 -17.85 17.28 -2.75
N ILE A 404 -17.41 17.58 -1.53
CA ILE A 404 -16.68 18.81 -1.20
C ILE A 404 -15.33 18.48 -0.60
N LEU A 405 -15.30 17.79 0.55
CA LEU A 405 -14.06 17.65 1.33
C LEU A 405 -13.01 16.81 0.60
N SER A 406 -13.36 15.60 0.17
CA SER A 406 -12.42 14.68 -0.49
C SER A 406 -11.87 15.25 -1.81
N PRO A 407 -12.68 15.84 -2.72
CA PRO A 407 -12.14 16.48 -3.92
C PRO A 407 -11.21 17.65 -3.60
N LEU A 408 -11.52 18.48 -2.59
CA LEU A 408 -10.66 19.59 -2.19
C LEU A 408 -9.33 19.12 -1.61
N VAL A 409 -9.35 18.12 -0.72
CA VAL A 409 -8.12 17.56 -0.12
C VAL A 409 -7.26 16.86 -1.18
N ILE A 410 -7.86 16.04 -2.05
CA ILE A 410 -7.11 15.37 -3.13
C ILE A 410 -6.58 16.40 -4.14
N ALA A 411 -7.36 17.44 -4.49
CA ALA A 411 -6.88 18.52 -5.35
C ALA A 411 -5.73 19.31 -4.71
N PHE A 412 -5.81 19.57 -3.41
CA PHE A 412 -4.75 20.19 -2.63
C PHE A 412 -3.46 19.35 -2.71
N ILE A 413 -3.52 18.06 -2.36
CA ILE A 413 -2.38 17.14 -2.46
C ILE A 413 -1.83 17.12 -3.89
N PHE A 414 -2.71 16.99 -4.89
CA PHE A 414 -2.34 16.92 -6.30
C PHE A 414 -1.63 18.18 -6.79
N ILE A 415 -2.08 19.38 -6.40
CA ILE A 415 -1.42 20.63 -6.78
C ILE A 415 -0.05 20.73 -6.10
N PHE A 416 0.02 20.47 -4.79
CA PHE A 416 1.27 20.54 -4.03
C PHE A 416 2.30 19.51 -4.48
N MET A 417 1.85 18.36 -4.98
CA MET A 417 2.69 17.34 -5.59
C MET A 417 3.51 17.89 -6.76
N PHE A 418 2.95 18.81 -7.57
CA PHE A 418 3.68 19.46 -8.67
C PHE A 418 4.46 20.70 -8.23
N VAL A 419 3.94 21.47 -7.28
CA VAL A 419 4.59 22.70 -6.80
C VAL A 419 5.91 22.40 -6.08
N ASP A 420 5.93 21.39 -5.22
CA ASP A 420 7.11 20.99 -4.46
C ASP A 420 7.92 19.89 -5.14
N TYR A 421 7.71 19.66 -6.44
CA TYR A 421 8.46 18.64 -7.16
C TYR A 421 9.96 18.99 -7.14
N LYS A 422 10.74 18.07 -6.59
CA LYS A 422 12.21 18.12 -6.59
C LYS A 422 12.74 16.85 -7.26
N PRO A 423 13.90 16.91 -7.94
CA PRO A 423 14.57 15.72 -8.43
C PRO A 423 14.70 14.68 -7.32
N SER A 424 14.55 13.40 -7.66
CA SER A 424 14.62 12.34 -6.66
C SER A 424 15.99 12.34 -6.00
N THR A 425 16.01 12.18 -4.68
CA THR A 425 17.24 12.03 -3.89
C THR A 425 17.11 10.80 -3.00
N TYR A 426 18.22 10.10 -2.78
CA TYR A 426 18.32 9.05 -1.79
C TYR A 426 19.52 9.35 -0.90
N ASP A 427 19.26 9.70 0.35
CA ASP A 427 20.25 10.26 1.28
C ASP A 427 21.02 11.42 0.60
N LYS A 428 22.33 11.30 0.40
CA LYS A 428 23.17 12.32 -0.26
C LYS A 428 23.25 12.20 -1.77
N TYR A 429 22.72 11.12 -2.34
CA TYR A 429 22.78 10.85 -3.77
C TYR A 429 21.61 11.50 -4.51
N THR A 430 21.93 12.36 -5.47
CA THR A 430 20.95 12.95 -6.39
C THR A 430 20.83 12.10 -7.65
N TYR A 431 19.61 11.74 -8.02
CA TYR A 431 19.40 10.90 -9.21
C TYR A 431 19.76 11.65 -10.48
N PRO A 432 20.33 10.97 -11.48
CA PRO A 432 20.55 11.55 -12.80
C PRO A 432 19.21 11.78 -13.49
N THR A 433 19.15 12.78 -14.36
CA THR A 433 17.91 13.20 -15.05
C THR A 433 17.25 12.06 -15.84
N TRP A 434 18.03 11.14 -16.40
CA TRP A 434 17.50 9.97 -17.11
C TRP A 434 16.72 9.03 -16.19
N ALA A 435 17.08 8.93 -14.90
CA ALA A 435 16.38 8.09 -13.94
C ALA A 435 15.02 8.69 -13.58
N ASP A 436 14.94 10.00 -13.39
CA ASP A 436 13.66 10.70 -13.22
C ASP A 436 12.77 10.56 -14.47
N VAL A 437 13.34 10.59 -15.68
CA VAL A 437 12.59 10.31 -16.92
C VAL A 437 12.02 8.89 -16.90
N ILE A 438 12.77 7.87 -16.46
CA ILE A 438 12.24 6.51 -16.30
C ILE A 438 11.10 6.50 -15.27
N GLY A 439 11.24 7.21 -14.15
CA GLY A 439 10.17 7.41 -13.18
C GLY A 439 8.87 7.91 -13.82
N TRP A 440 8.97 9.00 -14.60
CA TRP A 440 7.84 9.56 -15.33
C TRP A 440 7.27 8.62 -16.40
N LEU A 441 8.11 7.84 -17.09
CA LEU A 441 7.67 6.84 -18.04
C LEU A 441 6.87 5.72 -17.36
N MET A 442 7.27 5.29 -16.16
CA MET A 442 6.51 4.30 -15.36
C MET A 442 5.15 4.86 -14.94
N THR A 443 5.11 6.12 -14.46
CA THR A 443 3.87 6.83 -14.15
C THR A 443 2.94 6.92 -15.36
N LEU A 444 3.49 7.36 -16.51
CA LEU A 444 2.73 7.49 -17.75
C LEU A 444 2.22 6.13 -18.22
N ALA A 445 3.03 5.07 -18.17
CA ALA A 445 2.61 3.72 -18.56
C ALA A 445 1.39 3.23 -17.75
N CYS A 446 1.28 3.62 -16.47
CA CYS A 446 0.14 3.28 -15.63
C CYS A 446 -1.10 4.13 -15.93
N VAL A 447 -0.93 5.43 -16.17
CA VAL A 447 -2.04 6.39 -16.33
C VAL A 447 -2.57 6.44 -17.76
N ILE A 448 -1.72 6.18 -18.78
CA ILE A 448 -2.06 6.29 -20.21
C ILE A 448 -3.17 5.33 -20.63
N ALA A 449 -3.39 4.24 -19.88
CA ALA A 449 -4.51 3.34 -20.08
C ALA A 449 -5.86 4.07 -20.01
N ILE A 450 -5.98 5.12 -19.18
CA ILE A 450 -7.21 5.91 -19.02
C ILE A 450 -7.59 6.63 -20.33
N PRO A 451 -6.75 7.54 -20.90
CA PRO A 451 -7.08 8.20 -22.15
C PRO A 451 -7.15 7.24 -23.34
N ILE A 452 -6.29 6.21 -23.41
CA ILE A 452 -6.36 5.21 -24.50
C ILE A 452 -7.72 4.50 -24.51
N VAL A 453 -8.17 3.99 -23.35
CA VAL A 453 -9.47 3.31 -23.26
C VAL A 453 -10.61 4.30 -23.54
N MET A 454 -10.50 5.54 -23.09
CA MET A 454 -11.47 6.59 -23.40
C MET A 454 -11.60 6.81 -24.92
N ILE A 455 -10.48 6.96 -25.63
CA ILE A 455 -10.46 7.15 -27.10
C ILE A 455 -11.06 5.93 -27.80
N ILE A 456 -10.61 4.72 -27.44
CA ILE A 456 -11.12 3.47 -28.04
C ILE A 456 -12.65 3.35 -27.86
N LYS A 457 -13.16 3.68 -26.67
CA LYS A 457 -14.60 3.62 -26.38
C LYS A 457 -15.39 4.67 -27.17
N ILE A 458 -14.88 5.90 -27.28
CA ILE A 458 -15.51 6.95 -28.09
C ILE A 458 -15.52 6.58 -29.58
N SER A 459 -14.42 6.01 -30.10
CA SER A 459 -14.33 5.58 -31.49
C SER A 459 -15.26 4.41 -31.82
N ARG A 460 -15.48 3.49 -30.88
CA ARG A 460 -16.38 2.33 -31.06
C ARG A 460 -17.85 2.63 -30.79
N GLU A 461 -18.16 3.77 -30.17
CA GLU A 461 -19.54 4.17 -29.89
C GLU A 461 -20.24 4.55 -31.21
N SER A 462 -21.19 3.72 -31.64
CA SER A 462 -21.91 3.86 -32.91
C SER A 462 -23.27 4.55 -32.75
N GLU A 463 -23.81 4.66 -31.53
CA GLU A 463 -25.15 5.23 -31.31
C GLU A 463 -25.18 6.76 -31.35
N GLY A 464 -24.08 7.42 -30.95
CA GLY A 464 -23.99 8.89 -30.94
C GLY A 464 -23.62 9.47 -32.31
N LYS A 465 -24.39 10.44 -32.80
CA LYS A 465 -24.11 11.13 -34.08
C LYS A 465 -22.95 12.12 -33.96
N ASN A 466 -22.86 12.80 -32.81
CA ASN A 466 -21.80 13.78 -32.50
C ASN A 466 -20.88 13.27 -31.39
N ILE A 467 -19.62 13.73 -31.36
CA ILE A 467 -18.65 13.37 -30.30
C ILE A 467 -19.20 13.67 -28.90
N PHE A 468 -19.85 14.83 -28.72
CA PHE A 468 -20.46 15.19 -27.44
C PHE A 468 -21.59 14.22 -27.03
N GLN A 469 -22.38 13.74 -27.99
CA GLN A 469 -23.43 12.76 -27.73
C GLN A 469 -22.82 11.40 -27.35
N LYS A 470 -21.75 10.98 -28.04
CA LYS A 470 -21.01 9.76 -27.70
C LYS A 470 -20.45 9.81 -26.27
N ILE A 471 -19.80 10.92 -25.90
CA ILE A 471 -19.28 11.12 -24.55
C ILE A 471 -20.42 11.07 -23.52
N ARG A 472 -21.51 11.79 -23.77
CA ARG A 472 -22.67 11.79 -22.86
C ARG A 472 -23.27 10.39 -22.67
N LEU A 473 -23.33 9.58 -23.73
CA LEU A 473 -23.79 8.19 -23.66
C LEU A 473 -22.84 7.31 -22.84
N LEU A 474 -21.52 7.46 -23.02
CA LEU A 474 -20.50 6.71 -22.28
C LEU A 474 -20.44 7.09 -20.78
N CYS A 475 -20.86 8.31 -20.43
CA CYS A 475 -20.98 8.75 -19.04
C CYS A 475 -22.24 8.22 -18.33
N LEU A 476 -23.15 7.56 -19.06
CA LEU A 476 -24.31 6.90 -18.45
C LEU A 476 -23.95 5.46 -18.06
N PRO A 477 -24.39 4.98 -16.89
CA PRO A 477 -24.18 3.60 -16.52
C PRO A 477 -24.84 2.65 -17.53
N SER A 478 -24.17 1.55 -17.81
CA SER A 478 -24.71 0.51 -18.71
C SER A 478 -26.00 -0.09 -18.14
N ILE A 479 -26.98 -0.38 -18.99
CA ILE A 479 -28.21 -1.09 -18.60
C ILE A 479 -27.96 -2.51 -18.08
N TYR A 480 -26.78 -3.07 -18.40
CA TYR A 480 -26.33 -4.38 -17.95
C TYR A 480 -25.53 -4.32 -16.65
N TRP A 481 -25.03 -3.13 -16.26
CA TRP A 481 -24.29 -2.93 -15.02
C TRP A 481 -25.22 -3.12 -13.82
N GLY A 482 -24.75 -3.76 -12.75
CA GLY A 482 -25.55 -3.99 -11.54
C GLY A 482 -25.07 -5.20 -10.74
N PRO A 483 -25.76 -5.53 -9.64
CA PRO A 483 -25.40 -6.66 -8.78
C PRO A 483 -25.29 -7.98 -9.55
N ALA A 484 -24.40 -8.88 -9.13
CA ALA A 484 -24.20 -10.15 -9.84
C ALA A 484 -25.45 -11.07 -9.79
N LEU A 485 -26.18 -11.07 -8.67
CA LEU A 485 -27.33 -11.94 -8.47
C LEU A 485 -28.64 -11.29 -8.91
N LYS A 486 -29.47 -12.04 -9.62
CA LYS A 486 -30.80 -11.62 -10.10
C LYS A 486 -31.69 -11.06 -8.98
N LYS A 487 -31.67 -11.69 -7.81
CA LYS A 487 -32.45 -11.24 -6.63
C LYS A 487 -32.08 -9.82 -6.17
N HIS A 488 -30.80 -9.44 -6.27
CA HIS A 488 -30.36 -8.09 -5.90
C HIS A 488 -30.58 -7.09 -7.04
N ARG A 489 -30.55 -7.55 -8.30
CA ARG A 489 -30.91 -6.73 -9.47
C ARG A 489 -32.36 -6.25 -9.42
N LEU A 490 -33.28 -7.04 -8.87
CA LEU A 490 -34.68 -6.63 -8.67
C LEU A 490 -34.84 -5.42 -7.74
N LEU A 491 -33.87 -5.17 -6.85
CA LEU A 491 -33.90 -4.04 -5.92
C LEU A 491 -33.52 -2.71 -6.61
N VAL A 492 -32.93 -2.78 -7.80
CA VAL A 492 -32.52 -1.60 -8.58
C VAL A 492 -33.72 -1.14 -9.43
N ASN A 493 -34.69 -0.46 -8.79
CA ASN A 493 -35.92 0.01 -9.44
C ASN A 493 -35.82 1.44 -10.01
N TYR A 494 -34.65 2.05 -9.90
CA TYR A 494 -34.49 3.48 -10.05
C TYR A 494 -33.64 3.91 -11.26
N VAL A 495 -33.15 2.93 -12.01
CA VAL A 495 -32.51 3.11 -13.30
C VAL A 495 -33.53 2.71 -14.35
N GLU A 496 -33.98 3.65 -15.17
CA GLU A 496 -34.94 3.37 -16.23
C GLU A 496 -34.33 2.39 -17.25
N GLY A 497 -35.07 1.34 -17.60
CA GLY A 497 -34.61 0.32 -18.56
C GLY A 497 -33.54 -0.64 -18.01
N PHE A 498 -33.39 -0.73 -16.70
CA PHE A 498 -32.44 -1.65 -16.05
C PHE A 498 -32.73 -3.12 -16.38
N GLN A 499 -31.72 -3.85 -16.84
CA GLN A 499 -31.87 -5.27 -17.14
C GLN A 499 -31.65 -6.14 -15.90
N VAL A 500 -32.73 -6.79 -15.47
CA VAL A 500 -32.75 -7.71 -14.33
C VAL A 500 -32.00 -9.01 -14.63
N ASP A 501 -32.03 -9.48 -15.88
CA ASP A 501 -31.39 -10.73 -16.31
C ASP A 501 -30.55 -10.54 -17.59
N PRO A 502 -29.34 -9.98 -17.47
CA PRO A 502 -28.48 -9.73 -18.61
C PRO A 502 -27.97 -11.02 -19.27
N TYR A 503 -27.91 -12.14 -18.52
CA TYR A 503 -27.39 -13.43 -19.00
C TYR A 503 -28.34 -14.15 -19.96
N LYS A 504 -29.63 -13.82 -19.91
CA LYS A 504 -30.62 -14.35 -20.86
C LYS A 504 -30.54 -13.68 -22.23
N ILE A 505 -29.99 -12.46 -22.32
CA ILE A 505 -29.98 -11.61 -23.52
C ILE A 505 -28.57 -11.51 -24.13
N LEU A 506 -27.51 -11.54 -23.32
CA LEU A 506 -26.14 -11.57 -23.79
C LEU A 506 -25.76 -13.01 -24.21
N GLN A 507 -25.59 -13.23 -25.51
CA GLN A 507 -24.83 -14.39 -26.02
C GLN A 507 -23.46 -14.46 -25.30
N PRO A 508 -22.87 -15.66 -25.11
CA PRO A 508 -21.79 -15.95 -24.15
C PRO A 508 -20.40 -15.36 -24.49
N ARG A 509 -20.34 -14.09 -24.87
CA ARG A 509 -19.13 -13.34 -25.25
C ARG A 509 -18.92 -12.02 -24.52
N ALA A 510 -19.89 -11.53 -23.74
CA ALA A 510 -19.67 -10.37 -22.86
C ALA A 510 -19.63 -10.84 -21.41
N ALA A 511 -18.58 -10.44 -20.70
CA ALA A 511 -18.21 -10.89 -19.37
C ALA A 511 -19.22 -10.51 -18.27
N PHE A 512 -18.85 -10.88 -17.04
CA PHE A 512 -19.45 -10.57 -15.73
C PHE A 512 -20.41 -11.61 -15.14
N VAL A 513 -19.91 -12.73 -14.60
CA VAL A 513 -20.49 -13.33 -13.36
C VAL A 513 -19.41 -13.95 -12.52
N ASN A 514 -19.37 -13.63 -11.23
CA ASN A 514 -18.60 -14.37 -10.25
C ASN A 514 -19.30 -15.72 -9.95
N TYR A 515 -18.73 -16.85 -10.38
CA TYR A 515 -19.25 -18.21 -10.08
C TYR A 515 -18.85 -18.71 -8.68
N GLY A 516 -18.62 -17.80 -7.73
CA GLY A 516 -18.08 -18.11 -6.40
C GLY A 516 -19.03 -18.81 -5.42
N PHE A 517 -20.28 -19.07 -5.80
CA PHE A 517 -21.26 -19.77 -4.98
C PHE A 517 -22.25 -20.51 -5.89
N ASP A 518 -21.81 -21.65 -6.40
CA ASP A 518 -22.71 -22.58 -7.08
C ASP A 518 -23.30 -23.53 -6.03
N ASN A 519 -24.54 -23.26 -5.63
CA ASN A 519 -25.39 -24.23 -4.92
C ASN A 519 -26.36 -24.92 -5.90
N SER A 520 -26.06 -24.94 -7.21
CA SER A 520 -26.89 -25.66 -8.19
C SER A 520 -26.61 -27.16 -8.22
N THR A 521 -26.96 -27.81 -7.12
CA THR A 521 -27.64 -29.11 -7.19
C THR A 521 -29.02 -28.91 -6.58
N GLU A 522 -29.91 -28.27 -7.33
CA GLU A 522 -31.34 -28.59 -7.32
C GLU A 522 -32.08 -27.85 -8.44
N ALA A 523 -32.78 -28.63 -9.25
CA ALA A 523 -33.79 -28.21 -10.23
C ALA A 523 -33.32 -27.57 -11.55
N SER A 524 -32.74 -28.42 -12.40
CA SER A 524 -33.26 -28.58 -13.77
C SER A 524 -34.80 -28.67 -13.77
N LEU A 525 -35.45 -28.06 -14.77
CA LEU A 525 -36.89 -28.09 -15.20
C LEU A 525 -37.34 -26.61 -15.37
N LYS A 526 -37.87 -26.09 -16.49
CA LYS A 526 -38.47 -26.65 -17.69
C LYS A 526 -38.64 -25.52 -18.74
N SER A 527 -38.33 -25.85 -20.00
CA SER A 527 -39.02 -25.49 -21.26
C SER A 527 -39.47 -24.03 -21.57
N ASP A 528 -38.94 -23.57 -22.71
CA ASP A 528 -39.69 -23.08 -23.89
C ASP A 528 -39.95 -21.59 -24.17
N ASN A 529 -39.34 -21.20 -25.31
CA ASN A 529 -39.86 -20.51 -26.50
C ASN A 529 -40.07 -18.98 -26.63
N GLN A 530 -39.49 -18.53 -27.75
CA GLN A 530 -39.94 -17.54 -28.75
C GLN A 530 -39.95 -16.03 -28.43
N GLY A 531 -39.43 -15.26 -29.40
CA GLY A 531 -39.86 -13.89 -29.67
C GLY A 531 -38.76 -12.85 -29.82
N SER A 532 -38.32 -12.62 -31.05
CA SER A 532 -37.54 -11.43 -31.44
C SER A 532 -38.30 -10.13 -31.18
N LEU A 533 -37.59 -9.03 -30.92
CA LEU A 533 -37.67 -7.78 -31.70
C LEU A 533 -36.83 -6.68 -31.03
N GLY A 534 -36.00 -6.02 -31.84
CA GLY A 534 -35.16 -4.91 -31.42
C GLY A 534 -35.96 -3.66 -31.08
N ALA A 535 -35.43 -2.88 -30.14
CA ALA A 535 -35.87 -1.51 -29.90
C ALA A 535 -34.64 -0.61 -29.76
N SER A 536 -34.45 0.23 -30.77
CA SER A 536 -33.45 1.28 -30.89
C SER A 536 -33.63 2.39 -29.85
N ARG A 537 -32.53 2.83 -29.24
CA ARG A 537 -32.38 3.76 -28.10
C ARG A 537 -32.81 5.22 -28.30
N ILE A 538 -33.67 5.57 -29.26
CA ILE A 538 -34.02 6.99 -29.54
C ILE A 538 -35.45 7.38 -29.14
N SER A 539 -36.30 6.45 -28.67
CA SER A 539 -37.73 6.76 -28.44
C SER A 539 -38.17 7.08 -27.00
N ILE A 540 -37.29 7.10 -25.99
CA ILE A 540 -37.75 7.22 -24.58
C ILE A 540 -37.80 8.67 -24.05
N ILE A 541 -37.38 9.68 -24.82
CA ILE A 541 -37.38 11.10 -24.33
C ILE A 541 -38.65 11.88 -24.68
N SER A 542 -39.69 11.30 -25.30
CA SER A 542 -40.91 12.08 -25.68
C SER A 542 -42.26 11.55 -25.20
N ALA A 543 -42.33 10.75 -24.14
CA ALA A 543 -43.61 10.26 -23.61
C ALA A 543 -43.74 10.51 -22.10
N ALA A 544 -43.67 11.78 -21.71
CA ALA A 544 -44.15 12.24 -20.40
C ALA A 544 -45.33 13.20 -20.59
N SER A 545 -46.50 12.66 -20.93
CA SER A 545 -47.79 13.29 -20.56
C SER A 545 -48.94 12.29 -20.72
N LYS A 546 -49.83 12.30 -19.71
CA LYS A 546 -51.16 11.64 -19.64
C LYS A 546 -51.18 10.13 -19.37
N CYS A 547 -51.50 9.75 -18.13
CA CYS A 547 -52.88 9.33 -17.82
C CYS A 547 -53.09 9.13 -16.31
N THR A 548 -54.16 9.72 -15.80
CA THR A 548 -54.64 9.71 -14.41
C THR A 548 -55.64 8.56 -14.19
N THR A 549 -55.81 8.21 -12.91
CA THR A 549 -56.98 7.57 -12.27
C THR A 549 -57.34 6.11 -12.60
N ALA A 550 -57.15 5.21 -11.62
CA ALA A 550 -58.17 4.26 -11.17
C ALA A 550 -57.82 3.70 -9.77
N THR A 551 -58.74 3.93 -8.84
CA THR A 551 -58.84 3.39 -7.48
C THR A 551 -59.24 1.91 -7.46
N ALA A 552 -58.61 1.09 -6.61
CA ALA A 552 -59.27 -0.06 -5.95
C ALA A 552 -58.50 -0.49 -4.68
N LYS A 553 -59.26 -0.64 -3.58
CA LYS A 553 -58.84 -1.09 -2.25
C LYS A 553 -58.74 -2.62 -2.15
N SER A 554 -57.87 -3.10 -1.26
CA SER A 554 -57.90 -4.34 -0.43
C SER A 554 -56.52 -5.01 -0.49
N GLY A 555 -55.92 -5.56 0.56
CA GLY A 555 -56.21 -5.67 1.99
C GLY A 555 -54.89 -6.08 2.66
N MET A 556 -54.70 -5.66 3.91
CA MET A 556 -53.52 -6.00 4.71
C MET A 556 -53.45 -7.50 4.98
N THR A 557 -52.24 -8.05 5.08
CA THR A 557 -51.88 -8.96 6.18
C THR A 557 -50.36 -9.08 6.28
N TYR A 558 -49.87 -8.82 7.49
CA TYR A 558 -48.52 -9.07 7.97
C TYR A 558 -48.29 -10.59 8.05
N GLU A 559 -47.07 -11.05 7.76
CA GLU A 559 -46.45 -12.09 8.57
C GLU A 559 -44.93 -12.04 8.52
N SER A 560 -44.38 -12.09 9.72
CA SER A 560 -43.00 -11.98 10.15
C SER A 560 -42.40 -13.36 10.39
N ASN A 561 -41.09 -13.39 10.72
CA ASN A 561 -40.33 -14.47 11.37
C ASN A 561 -39.67 -15.46 10.38
N VAL A 562 -38.37 -15.79 10.43
CA VAL A 562 -37.25 -15.62 11.39
C VAL A 562 -35.95 -15.47 10.58
#